data_AF-A0A1I4A7M5-F1
#
_entry.id   AF-A0A1I4A7M5-F1
#
_cell.length_a   1.000
_cell.length_b   1.000
_cell.length_c   1.000
_cell.angle_alpha   90.00
_cell.angle_beta   90.00
_cell.angle_gamma   90.00
#
_symmetry.space_group_name_H-M   'P 1'
#
loop_
_entity.id
_entity.type
_entity.pdbx_description
1 polymer ?
#
loop_
_entity_poly.entity_id
_entity_poly.type
_entity_poly.pdbx_seq_one_letter_code
_entity_poly.pdbx_strand_id
1 'polypeptide(L)' 'MAGAYCRFCGRRCFVDRVLPDGSWWHLATCPEGMAHDRKVLGYDHTTAINPHAVNHP' A
#
# COMPACT_ATOMS: atom_id res chain seq x y z
N MET A 1 -9.98 -17.45 -0.11
CA MET A 1 -10.48 -16.16 -0.62
C MET A 1 -9.57 -15.71 -1.75
N ALA A 2 -10.10 -15.44 -2.95
CA ALA A 2 -9.29 -14.88 -4.03
C ALA A 2 -8.82 -13.49 -3.58
N GLY A 3 -7.51 -13.31 -3.37
CA GLY A 3 -6.93 -12.04 -2.92
C GLY A 3 -7.41 -10.88 -3.80
N ALA A 4 -7.78 -9.77 -3.15
CA ALA A 4 -8.37 -8.61 -3.80
C ALA A 4 -7.50 -8.13 -4.97
N TYR A 5 -8.11 -8.02 -6.15
CA TYR A 5 -7.47 -7.41 -7.31
C TYR A 5 -7.64 -5.89 -7.23
N CYS A 6 -6.58 -5.16 -7.55
CA CYS A 6 -6.65 -3.71 -7.64
C CYS A 6 -7.60 -3.33 -8.79
N ARG A 7 -8.57 -2.46 -8.51
CA ARG A 7 -9.57 -2.04 -9.50
C ARG A 7 -8.97 -1.19 -10.62
N PHE A 8 -7.80 -0.60 -10.38
CA PHE A 8 -7.12 0.26 -11.36
C PHE A 8 -6.31 -0.56 -12.36
N CYS A 9 -5.43 -1.45 -11.89
CA CYS A 9 -4.55 -2.22 -12.78
C CYS A 9 -5.02 -3.66 -13.05
N GLY A 10 -6.09 -4.13 -12.40
CA GLY A 10 -6.64 -5.48 -12.57
C GLY A 10 -5.73 -6.61 -12.03
N ARG A 11 -4.65 -6.29 -11.31
CA ARG A 11 -3.66 -7.23 -10.80
C ARG A 11 -3.65 -7.22 -9.26
N ARG A 12 -3.06 -8.25 -8.65
CA ARG A 12 -2.73 -8.23 -7.21
C ARG A 12 -1.45 -7.42 -7.02
N CYS A 13 -1.62 -6.11 -6.79
CA CYS A 13 -0.51 -5.17 -6.67
C CYS A 13 -0.41 -4.53 -5.27
N PHE A 14 -1.15 -5.03 -4.29
CA PHE A 14 -1.16 -4.47 -2.94
C PHE A 14 0.03 -4.97 -2.11
N VAL A 15 0.53 -4.12 -1.22
CA VAL A 15 1.57 -4.43 -0.23
C VAL A 15 1.13 -3.96 1.16
N ASP A 16 1.56 -4.69 2.18
CA ASP A 16 1.29 -4.34 3.57
C ASP A 16 2.14 -3.18 4.05
N ARG A 17 1.48 -2.19 4.64
CA ARG A 17 2.11 -0.99 5.21
C ARG A 17 1.45 -0.62 6.52
N VAL A 18 2.24 0.03 7.37
CA VAL A 18 1.76 0.63 8.62
C VAL A 18 1.71 2.14 8.42
N LEU A 19 0.56 2.75 8.68
CA LEU A 19 0.42 4.20 8.68
C LEU A 19 0.99 4.80 9.98
N PRO A 20 1.29 6.11 10.03
CA PRO A 20 1.87 6.73 11.23
C PRO A 20 1.01 6.64 12.50
N ASP A 21 -0.29 6.37 12.38
CA ASP A 21 -1.21 6.11 13.49
C ASP A 21 -1.13 4.67 14.04
N GLY A 22 -0.28 3.82 13.45
CA GLY A 22 -0.09 2.42 13.82
C GLY A 22 -1.07 1.44 13.14
N SER A 23 -1.96 1.93 12.28
CA SER A 23 -2.93 1.08 11.58
C SER A 23 -2.29 0.33 10.40
N TRP A 24 -2.72 -0.92 10.18
CA TRP A 24 -2.26 -1.78 9.08
C TRP A 24 -3.16 -1.64 7.85
N TRP A 25 -2.55 -1.38 6.70
CA TRP A 25 -3.26 -1.17 5.45
C TRP A 25 -2.60 -1.89 4.27
N HIS A 26 -3.43 -2.32 3.33
CA HIS A 26 -3.00 -2.77 2.01
C HIS A 26 -2.97 -1.57 1.06
N LEU A 27 -1.77 -1.13 0.68
CA LEU A 27 -1.58 -0.01 -0.24
C LEU A 27 -1.19 -0.52 -1.63
N ALA A 28 -1.72 0.11 -2.67
CA ALA A 28 -1.46 -0.25 -4.05
C ALA A 28 -0.06 0.20 -4.49
N THR A 29 0.55 -0.59 -5.38
CA THR A 29 1.84 -0.27 -6.01
C THR A 29 1.70 0.28 -7.44
N CYS A 30 0.50 0.22 -8.04
CA CYS A 30 0.26 0.83 -9.34
C CYS A 30 0.02 2.35 -9.23
N PRO A 31 0.35 3.16 -10.25
CA PRO A 31 0.29 4.62 -10.16
C PRO A 31 -1.09 5.17 -9.77
N GLU A 32 -2.15 4.66 -10.39
CA GLU A 32 -3.53 5.10 -10.13
C GLU A 32 -4.01 4.68 -8.74
N GLY A 33 -3.61 3.48 -8.30
CA GLY A 33 -3.89 2.99 -6.95
C GLY A 33 -3.19 3.82 -5.89
N MET A 34 -1.91 4.14 -6.09
CA MET A 34 -1.16 5.03 -5.20
C MET A 34 -1.79 6.43 -5.12
N ALA A 35 -2.21 6.99 -6.26
CA ALA A 35 -2.88 8.28 -6.28
C ALA A 35 -4.20 8.25 -5.51
N HIS A 36 -4.94 7.13 -5.59
CA HIS A 36 -6.14 6.91 -4.79
C HIS A 36 -5.84 6.78 -3.30
N ASP A 37 -4.85 5.98 -2.92
CA ASP A 37 -4.43 5.79 -1.53
C ASP A 37 -4.00 7.13 -0.93
N ARG A 38 -3.18 7.92 -1.64
CA ARG A 38 -2.77 9.25 -1.19
C ARG A 38 -3.96 10.21 -1.05
N LYS A 39 -4.96 10.10 -1.92
CA LYS A 39 -6.18 10.94 -1.84
C LYS A 39 -7.07 10.58 -0.64
N VAL A 40 -7.17 9.30 -0.30
CA VAL A 40 -8.09 8.80 0.76
C VAL A 40 -7.42 8.77 2.12
N LEU A 41 -6.16 8.32 2.18
CA LEU A 41 -5.41 8.07 3.40
C LEU A 41 -4.35 9.14 3.67
N GLY A 42 -3.96 9.93 2.66
CA GLY A 42 -2.82 10.85 2.74
C GLY A 42 -1.46 10.18 2.52
N TYR A 43 -1.43 8.85 2.44
CA TYR A 43 -0.21 8.04 2.30
C TYR A 43 -0.35 7.04 1.15
N ASP A 44 0.79 6.63 0.62
CA ASP A 44 0.94 5.55 -0.36
C ASP A 44 2.03 4.56 0.09
N HIS A 45 2.25 3.49 -0.65
CA HIS A 45 3.19 2.45 -0.25
C HIS A 45 4.66 2.91 -0.14
N THR A 46 5.01 4.07 -0.70
CA THR A 46 6.35 4.66 -0.65
C THR A 46 6.54 5.63 0.51
N THR A 47 5.45 6.19 1.03
CA THR A 47 5.46 7.16 2.13
C THR A 47 5.04 6.54 3.46
N ALA A 48 4.28 5.44 3.43
CA ALA A 48 3.93 4.65 4.60
C ALA A 48 5.10 3.77 5.09
N ILE A 49 5.05 3.38 6.36
CA ILE A 49 6.09 2.56 6.99
C ILE A 49 6.00 1.14 6.42
N ASN A 50 7.12 0.61 5.94
CA ASN A 50 7.21 -0.78 5.54
C ASN A 50 7.58 -1.65 6.75
N PRO A 51 6.64 -2.44 7.33
CA PRO A 51 6.92 -3.27 8.50
C PRO A 51 7.89 -4.42 8.21
N HIS A 52 8.10 -4.74 6.93
CA HIS A 52 9.03 -5.77 6.48
C HIS A 52 10.34 -5.20 5.95
N ALA A 53 10.59 -3.90 6.09
CA ALA A 53 11.91 -3.34 5.81
C ALA A 53 12.89 -3.84 6.87
N VAL A 54 13.46 -5.02 6.64
CA VAL A 54 14.66 -5.46 7.33
C VAL A 54 15.79 -4.55 6.88
N ASN A 55 16.37 -3.79 7.81
CA ASN A 55 17.66 -3.13 7.62
C ASN A 55 18.65 -4.22 7.18
N HIS A 56 18.96 -4.29 5.89
CA HIS A 56 20.18 -4.95 5.46
C HIS A 56 21.33 -3.99 5.84
N PRO A 57 22.30 -4.42 6.66
CA PRO A 57 23.49 -3.64 6.98
C PRO A 57 24.34 -3.36 5.73
#